data_AF-J7RVR0-F1
#
_entry.id   AF-J7RVR0-F1
#
_cell.length_a   1.000
_cell.length_b   1.000
_cell.length_c   1.000
_cell.angle_alpha   90.00
_cell.angle_beta   90.00
_cell.angle_gamma   90.00
#
_symmetry.space_group_name_H-M   'P 1'
#
loop_
_entity.id
_entity.type
_entity.pdbx_description
1 polymer ?
#
loop_
_entity_poly.entity_id
_entity_poly.type
_entity_poly.pdbx_seq_one_letter_code
_entity_poly.pdbx_strand_id
1 'polypeptide(L)'
;MASQFYLKTSQDIELFQGYPEFQQFSSEDGTQDAIIASLLSPCGRFVAFSTKTAVKVFSGEKLNRLLVQLPIGDVYDLKFSPAGNFLSTWQRPRINEDQFQNVKIWYLNTTFPAGETPVPVYEYIYKSQNAWTIQFSKLDNFAIRLFGKQLKIIKLDFSKLNFNFNDPFATLDQPQDNQNFTVYQVSPAEFPTICTFTPEKSGKPAQLTIWPITQGAITKKIASKTFFKADSCQLKWNQQGNAVLCLAITDFDAQNKSYYGENTLYLLSFQGVNGTLGGNSVRVSLTNGPVHDFTWSPTSRQFGVIAGYMPATVTFFDMRGNVVHSLPQQSKNTMLFSPTGRYILIGGFGNLQGAVEILDRHDKFKSVTKFEATNTSVCMWSPGGEFILTATTSPRLRVDNGIKVWHASGTLVYTKEFKELLKVDWRNPCPFKITADDHIVRDFNFSDLVDAEKIALDPKLNRTQLQVHESAVAFQAKNKRPASSAGKTAGGYKPPHARRADANGGQRTVPGVTANGKQKAAVAASTPPASAASTMSPEEKKLRSLLKKLRSIEALKQRQVDGDKLEDTQLLKIETEPKVLQDLQALGWRQE
;
A
#
# COMPACT_ATOMS: atom_id res chain seq x y z
N MET A 1 -11.10 -22.06 -15.65
CA MET A 1 -11.79 -20.74 -15.64
C MET A 1 -10.75 -19.68 -15.89
N ALA A 2 -11.06 -18.64 -16.66
CA ALA A 2 -10.18 -17.49 -16.79
C ALA A 2 -10.04 -16.77 -15.44
N SER A 3 -8.93 -16.07 -15.23
CA SER A 3 -8.80 -15.13 -14.11
C SER A 3 -9.95 -14.12 -14.13
N GLN A 4 -10.39 -13.63 -12.99
CA GLN A 4 -11.38 -12.54 -12.90
C GLN A 4 -10.74 -11.33 -12.25
N PHE A 5 -11.23 -10.13 -12.52
CA PHE A 5 -10.84 -8.93 -11.78
C PHE A 5 -12.08 -8.12 -11.44
N TYR A 6 -12.06 -7.47 -10.28
CA TYR A 6 -13.12 -6.55 -9.88
C TYR A 6 -12.59 -5.13 -9.88
N LEU A 7 -13.50 -4.17 -10.06
CA LEU A 7 -13.20 -2.75 -9.96
C LEU A 7 -14.30 -2.01 -9.22
N LYS A 8 -13.95 -0.86 -8.66
CA LYS A 8 -14.86 0.05 -7.96
C LYS A 8 -14.80 1.41 -8.64
N THR A 9 -15.96 1.93 -9.03
CA THR A 9 -16.16 3.34 -9.42
C THR A 9 -16.81 4.10 -8.26
N SER A 10 -17.16 5.37 -8.44
CA SER A 10 -17.93 6.11 -7.44
C SER A 10 -19.38 5.63 -7.29
N GLN A 11 -19.90 4.89 -8.27
CA GLN A 11 -21.29 4.44 -8.29
C GLN A 11 -21.40 2.92 -8.10
N ASP A 12 -20.50 2.15 -8.72
CA ASP A 12 -20.68 0.71 -8.91
C ASP A 12 -19.45 -0.11 -8.54
N ILE A 13 -19.69 -1.40 -8.30
CA ILE A 13 -18.67 -2.44 -8.35
C ILE A 13 -18.95 -3.29 -9.58
N GLU A 14 -17.94 -3.44 -10.44
CA GLU A 14 -18.03 -4.28 -11.62
C GLU A 14 -17.09 -5.49 -11.47
N LEU A 15 -17.57 -6.68 -11.84
CA LEU A 15 -16.73 -7.88 -11.96
C LEU A 15 -16.54 -8.20 -13.44
N PHE A 16 -15.31 -8.52 -13.83
CA PHE A 16 -14.96 -8.92 -15.17
C PHE A 16 -14.40 -10.32 -15.18
N GLN A 17 -14.79 -11.09 -16.18
CA GLN A 17 -13.96 -12.18 -16.67
C GLN A 17 -12.67 -11.58 -17.25
N GLY A 18 -11.56 -12.26 -17.05
CA GLY A 18 -10.28 -11.88 -17.62
C GLY A 18 -10.16 -12.32 -19.07
N TYR A 19 -8.92 -12.47 -19.52
CA TYR A 19 -8.61 -12.91 -20.87
C TYR A 19 -9.25 -14.29 -21.17
N PRO A 20 -9.78 -14.52 -22.39
CA PRO A 20 -9.73 -13.64 -23.57
C PRO A 20 -10.93 -12.70 -23.75
N GLU A 21 -12.05 -12.99 -23.11
CA GLU A 21 -13.33 -12.35 -23.45
C GLU A 21 -13.51 -10.97 -22.83
N PHE A 22 -12.97 -10.75 -21.62
CA PHE A 22 -13.17 -9.49 -20.88
C PHE A 22 -14.64 -9.12 -20.65
N GLN A 23 -15.51 -10.13 -20.55
CA GLN A 23 -16.94 -9.92 -20.32
C GLN A 23 -17.19 -9.31 -18.93
N GLN A 24 -17.98 -8.24 -18.90
CA GLN A 24 -18.49 -7.64 -17.67
C GLN A 24 -19.67 -8.46 -17.15
N PHE A 25 -19.63 -8.87 -15.88
CA PHE A 25 -20.78 -9.41 -15.16
C PHE A 25 -21.51 -8.26 -14.47
N SER A 26 -22.77 -8.06 -14.82
CA SER A 26 -23.63 -7.09 -14.15
C SER A 26 -24.02 -7.58 -12.76
N SER A 27 -23.91 -6.74 -11.74
CA SER A 27 -24.63 -6.95 -10.49
C SER A 27 -26.11 -6.65 -10.75
N GLU A 28 -26.97 -7.67 -10.70
CA GLU A 28 -28.43 -7.49 -10.87
C GLU A 28 -29.02 -6.57 -9.78
N ASP A 29 -28.36 -6.50 -8.62
CA ASP A 29 -28.61 -5.48 -7.61
C ASP A 29 -27.74 -4.25 -7.88
N GLY A 30 -28.22 -3.31 -8.69
CA GLY A 30 -27.73 -1.94 -8.63
C GLY A 30 -27.87 -1.46 -7.19
N THR A 31 -26.75 -1.32 -6.46
CA THR A 31 -26.80 -0.81 -5.10
C THR A 31 -27.30 0.63 -5.15
N GLN A 32 -28.56 0.86 -4.77
CA GLN A 32 -29.12 2.22 -4.69
C GLN A 32 -28.32 3.10 -3.71
N ASP A 33 -27.65 2.47 -2.74
CA ASP A 33 -26.82 3.13 -1.74
C ASP A 33 -25.36 3.24 -2.16
N ALA A 34 -24.77 4.43 -1.94
CA ALA A 34 -23.36 4.69 -2.19
C ALA A 34 -22.45 3.75 -1.37
N ILE A 35 -21.47 3.15 -2.06
CA ILE A 35 -20.52 2.19 -1.48
C ILE A 35 -19.38 2.92 -0.77
N ILE A 36 -19.32 2.78 0.55
CA ILE A 36 -18.30 3.41 1.41
C ILE A 36 -16.96 2.67 1.24
N ALA A 37 -16.91 1.38 1.58
CA ALA A 37 -15.73 0.53 1.46
C ALA A 37 -16.07 -0.77 0.69
N SER A 38 -15.08 -1.33 0.00
CA SER A 38 -15.21 -2.66 -0.59
C SER A 38 -13.89 -3.41 -0.58
N LEU A 39 -13.97 -4.73 -0.47
CA LEU A 39 -12.82 -5.60 -0.39
C LEU A 39 -13.15 -6.99 -0.94
N LEU A 40 -12.25 -7.52 -1.75
CA LEU A 40 -12.25 -8.93 -2.12
C LEU A 40 -11.45 -9.74 -1.09
N SER A 41 -11.94 -10.93 -0.74
CA SER A 41 -11.21 -11.81 0.18
C SER A 41 -9.91 -12.34 -0.46
N PRO A 42 -8.82 -12.51 0.31
CA PRO A 42 -7.56 -13.05 -0.20
C PRO A 42 -7.70 -14.43 -0.83
N CYS A 43 -8.63 -15.24 -0.32
CA CYS A 43 -8.98 -16.56 -0.85
C CYS A 43 -9.95 -16.53 -2.04
N GLY A 44 -10.41 -15.36 -2.48
CA GLY A 44 -11.29 -15.21 -3.64
C GLY A 44 -12.72 -15.73 -3.49
N ARG A 45 -13.10 -16.30 -2.34
CA ARG A 45 -14.47 -16.80 -2.10
C ARG A 45 -15.50 -15.68 -1.98
N PHE A 46 -15.09 -14.49 -1.53
CA PHE A 46 -16.01 -13.44 -1.10
C PHE A 46 -15.63 -12.07 -1.64
N VAL A 47 -16.65 -11.24 -1.85
CA VAL A 47 -16.51 -9.78 -1.88
C VAL A 47 -17.43 -9.19 -0.82
N ALA A 48 -16.93 -8.21 -0.07
CA ALA A 48 -17.71 -7.47 0.89
C ALA A 48 -17.73 -6.00 0.50
N PHE A 49 -18.88 -5.35 0.69
CA PHE A 49 -18.98 -3.90 0.60
C PHE A 49 -19.87 -3.33 1.70
N SER A 50 -19.49 -2.14 2.15
CA SER A 50 -20.24 -1.37 3.14
C SER A 50 -21.01 -0.24 2.48
N THR A 51 -22.20 -0.01 3.00
CA THR A 51 -23.08 1.10 2.65
C THR A 51 -23.33 1.93 3.91
N LYS A 52 -24.16 2.97 3.78
CA LYS A 52 -24.61 3.77 4.93
C LYS A 52 -25.37 2.93 5.96
N THR A 53 -26.06 1.86 5.54
CA THR A 53 -27.02 1.12 6.38
C THR A 53 -26.55 -0.28 6.75
N ALA A 54 -25.76 -0.94 5.90
CA ALA A 54 -25.36 -2.33 6.08
C ALA A 54 -24.00 -2.68 5.45
N VAL A 55 -23.43 -3.81 5.86
CA VAL A 55 -22.35 -4.50 5.15
C VAL A 55 -22.94 -5.73 4.47
N LYS A 56 -22.73 -5.88 3.16
CA LYS A 56 -23.18 -7.05 2.40
C LYS A 56 -21.97 -7.86 1.95
N VAL A 57 -22.06 -9.18 2.09
CA VAL A 57 -21.04 -10.13 1.65
C VAL A 57 -21.64 -11.02 0.57
N PHE A 58 -20.94 -11.16 -0.56
CA PHE A 58 -21.36 -11.98 -1.69
C PHE A 58 -20.37 -13.11 -1.93
N SER A 59 -20.88 -14.20 -2.47
CA SER A 59 -20.16 -15.43 -2.80
C SER A 59 -20.53 -15.93 -4.20
N GLY A 60 -19.96 -17.08 -4.60
CA GLY A 60 -20.24 -17.72 -5.88
C GLY A 60 -19.21 -17.40 -6.96
N GLU A 61 -19.31 -18.10 -8.08
CA GLU A 61 -18.37 -17.98 -9.21
C GLU A 61 -18.37 -16.57 -9.81
N LYS A 62 -19.51 -15.87 -9.77
CA LYS A 62 -19.65 -14.49 -10.26
C LYS A 62 -19.80 -13.46 -9.14
N LEU A 63 -19.61 -13.85 -7.88
CA LEU A 63 -19.77 -12.98 -6.71
C LEU A 63 -21.12 -12.25 -6.66
N ASN A 64 -22.18 -12.89 -7.14
CA ASN A 64 -23.54 -12.33 -7.23
C ASN A 64 -24.51 -12.97 -6.23
N ARG A 65 -24.12 -14.02 -5.51
CA ARG A 65 -24.95 -14.65 -4.47
C ARG A 65 -24.77 -13.90 -3.16
N LEU A 66 -25.77 -13.14 -2.72
CA LEU A 66 -25.78 -12.53 -1.39
C LEU A 66 -25.68 -13.63 -0.34
N LEU A 67 -24.56 -13.64 0.40
CA LEU A 67 -24.31 -14.61 1.46
C LEU A 67 -24.94 -14.14 2.78
N VAL A 68 -24.62 -12.91 3.16
CA VAL A 68 -25.08 -12.34 4.43
C VAL A 68 -25.14 -10.81 4.34
N GLN A 69 -26.17 -10.23 4.97
CA GLN A 69 -26.28 -8.80 5.22
C GLN A 69 -26.12 -8.55 6.72
N LEU A 70 -25.03 -7.88 7.09
CA LEU A 70 -24.73 -7.50 8.46
C LEU A 70 -25.41 -6.15 8.75
N PRO A 71 -26.23 -6.03 9.81
CA PRO A 71 -27.02 -4.83 10.11
C PRO A 71 -26.17 -3.74 10.77
N ILE A 72 -25.03 -3.40 10.15
CA ILE A 72 -24.10 -2.36 10.60
C ILE A 72 -23.86 -1.34 9.48
N GLY A 73 -24.26 -0.10 9.73
CA GLY A 73 -24.03 1.04 8.86
C GLY A 73 -22.70 1.74 9.11
N ASP A 74 -22.34 2.66 8.21
CA ASP A 74 -21.18 3.55 8.34
C ASP A 74 -19.85 2.83 8.67
N VAL A 75 -19.64 1.69 8.02
CA VAL A 75 -18.38 0.94 8.10
C VAL A 75 -17.40 1.51 7.07
N TYR A 76 -16.28 2.04 7.56
CA TYR A 76 -15.30 2.74 6.73
C TYR A 76 -14.11 1.87 6.31
N ASP A 77 -13.90 0.75 7.00
CA ASP A 77 -12.82 -0.17 6.67
C ASP A 77 -13.23 -1.64 6.89
N LEU A 78 -12.69 -2.50 6.03
CA LEU A 78 -12.99 -3.93 5.94
C LEU A 78 -11.68 -4.69 5.87
N LYS A 79 -11.60 -5.83 6.55
CA LYS A 79 -10.43 -6.72 6.43
C LYS A 79 -10.84 -8.18 6.53
N PHE A 80 -10.57 -8.94 5.47
CA PHE A 80 -10.64 -10.40 5.53
C PHE A 80 -9.37 -10.98 6.16
N SER A 81 -9.54 -12.07 6.90
CA SER A 81 -8.44 -12.95 7.30
C SER A 81 -7.83 -13.68 6.08
N PRO A 82 -6.59 -14.18 6.15
CA PRO A 82 -5.91 -14.85 5.04
C PRO A 82 -6.70 -16.00 4.39
N ALA A 83 -7.29 -16.93 5.14
CA ALA A 83 -8.12 -18.00 4.57
C ALA A 83 -9.54 -17.53 4.23
N GLY A 84 -9.91 -16.31 4.62
CA GLY A 84 -11.21 -15.69 4.40
C GLY A 84 -12.31 -16.21 5.32
N ASN A 85 -11.96 -16.88 6.43
CA ASN A 85 -12.94 -17.35 7.40
C ASN A 85 -13.53 -16.23 8.24
N PHE A 86 -12.82 -15.11 8.37
CA PHE A 86 -13.27 -13.97 9.15
C PHE A 86 -13.30 -12.70 8.30
N LEU A 87 -14.35 -11.90 8.50
CA LEU A 87 -14.40 -10.51 8.08
C LEU A 87 -14.33 -9.63 9.32
N SER A 88 -13.41 -8.68 9.33
CA SER A 88 -13.34 -7.62 10.34
C SER A 88 -13.95 -6.36 9.75
N THR A 89 -14.70 -5.61 10.57
CA THR A 89 -15.32 -4.33 10.19
C THR A 89 -14.96 -3.24 11.18
N TRP A 90 -14.65 -2.04 10.70
CA TRP A 90 -14.35 -0.87 11.53
C TRP A 90 -15.32 0.28 11.24
N GLN A 91 -16.00 0.73 12.30
CA GLN A 91 -16.82 1.95 12.32
C GLN A 91 -16.02 3.07 12.98
N ARG A 92 -16.32 4.33 12.62
CA ARG A 92 -15.71 5.47 13.33
C ARG A 92 -16.10 5.42 14.82
N PRO A 93 -15.16 5.68 15.74
CA PRO A 93 -15.48 5.81 17.15
C PRO A 93 -16.52 6.91 17.36
N ARG A 94 -17.46 6.68 18.27
CA ARG A 94 -18.51 7.64 18.62
C ARG A 94 -18.04 8.47 19.82
N ILE A 95 -18.02 9.79 19.65
CA ILE A 95 -17.54 10.73 20.69
C ILE A 95 -18.37 10.61 21.99
N ASN A 96 -19.66 10.30 21.87
CA ASN A 96 -20.60 10.27 23.00
C ASN A 96 -20.83 8.85 23.57
N GLU A 97 -20.13 7.83 23.05
CA GLU A 97 -20.29 6.44 23.48
C GLU A 97 -18.90 5.78 23.62
N ASP A 98 -18.22 6.06 24.73
CA ASP A 98 -16.86 5.54 24.99
C ASP A 98 -16.76 4.02 25.07
N GLN A 99 -17.90 3.32 25.25
CA GLN A 99 -18.00 1.87 25.28
C GLN A 99 -18.39 1.25 23.93
N PHE A 100 -18.58 2.07 22.88
CA PHE A 100 -18.99 1.58 21.57
C PHE A 100 -17.92 0.69 20.94
N GLN A 101 -18.24 -0.61 20.82
CA GLN A 101 -17.39 -1.61 20.19
C GLN A 101 -17.41 -1.40 18.66
N ASN A 102 -16.54 -0.51 18.22
CA ASN A 102 -16.50 -0.05 16.83
C ASN A 102 -15.78 -1.03 15.90
N VAL A 103 -15.08 -2.03 16.44
CA VAL A 103 -14.54 -3.16 15.68
C VAL A 103 -15.35 -4.41 15.97
N LYS A 104 -15.76 -5.10 14.89
CA LYS A 104 -16.51 -6.36 14.96
C LYS A 104 -15.88 -7.40 14.04
N ILE A 105 -15.83 -8.65 14.49
CA ILE A 105 -15.27 -9.80 13.77
C ILE A 105 -16.39 -10.78 13.47
N TRP A 106 -16.53 -11.17 12.22
CA TRP A 106 -17.63 -11.98 11.70
C TRP A 106 -17.06 -13.29 11.14
N TYR A 107 -17.59 -14.44 11.57
CA TYR A 107 -17.21 -15.72 11.00
C TYR A 107 -18.08 -16.04 9.79
N LEU A 108 -17.44 -16.29 8.64
CA LEU A 108 -18.10 -16.45 7.34
C LEU A 108 -18.14 -17.91 6.87
N ASN A 109 -17.31 -18.78 7.45
CA ASN A 109 -17.30 -20.20 7.11
C ASN A 109 -18.37 -20.97 7.91
N THR A 110 -19.59 -20.45 7.87
CA THR A 110 -20.80 -20.97 8.49
C THR A 110 -22.01 -20.72 7.58
N THR A 111 -23.10 -21.42 7.82
CA THR A 111 -24.40 -21.11 7.20
C THR A 111 -25.05 -19.91 7.89
N PHE A 112 -25.86 -19.16 7.15
CA PHE A 112 -26.64 -18.03 7.66
C PHE A 112 -28.13 -18.31 7.42
N PRO A 113 -28.85 -18.88 8.40
CA PRO A 113 -30.27 -19.18 8.27
C PRO A 113 -31.10 -17.92 8.03
N ALA A 114 -32.13 -18.02 7.19
CA ALA A 114 -33.05 -16.92 6.95
C ALA A 114 -33.80 -16.54 8.25
N GLY A 115 -33.84 -15.25 8.57
CA GLY A 115 -34.51 -14.73 9.77
C GLY A 115 -33.62 -14.64 11.01
N GLU A 116 -32.43 -15.24 11.00
CA GLU A 116 -31.45 -15.07 12.08
C GLU A 116 -30.57 -13.85 11.82
N THR A 117 -30.37 -13.03 12.86
CA THR A 117 -29.47 -11.89 12.77
C THR A 117 -28.03 -12.36 12.99
N PRO A 118 -27.11 -12.12 12.04
CA PRO A 118 -25.71 -12.45 12.24
C PRO A 118 -25.14 -11.75 13.47
N VAL A 119 -24.43 -12.50 14.32
CA VAL A 119 -23.77 -11.98 15.52
C VAL A 119 -22.26 -12.04 15.33
N PRO A 120 -21.51 -10.99 15.69
CA PRO A 120 -20.06 -11.03 15.63
C PRO A 120 -19.50 -12.00 16.67
N VAL A 121 -18.45 -12.72 16.30
CA VAL A 121 -17.77 -13.67 17.19
C VAL A 121 -16.86 -12.96 18.20
N TYR A 122 -16.48 -11.71 17.91
CA TYR A 122 -15.70 -10.88 18.81
C TYR A 122 -15.86 -9.39 18.46
N GLU A 123 -15.80 -8.56 19.50
CA GLU A 123 -15.90 -7.11 19.37
C GLU A 123 -14.90 -6.42 20.30
N TYR A 124 -14.37 -5.27 19.88
CA TYR A 124 -13.49 -4.44 20.69
C TYR A 124 -13.51 -2.98 20.25
N ILE A 125 -13.04 -2.10 21.14
CA ILE A 125 -12.87 -0.67 20.87
C ILE A 125 -11.47 -0.41 20.31
N TYR A 126 -11.40 0.37 19.24
CA TYR A 126 -10.13 0.81 18.66
C TYR A 126 -10.27 2.17 17.97
N LYS A 127 -9.60 3.19 18.51
CA LYS A 127 -9.79 4.60 18.11
C LYS A 127 -9.15 4.94 16.76
N SER A 128 -7.99 4.38 16.46
CA SER A 128 -7.22 4.68 15.24
C SER A 128 -7.75 3.85 14.05
N GLN A 129 -7.80 4.43 12.84
CA GLN A 129 -8.05 3.64 11.63
C GLN A 129 -6.78 2.91 11.14
N ASN A 130 -5.61 3.24 11.67
CA ASN A 130 -4.38 2.52 11.35
C ASN A 130 -4.20 1.36 12.33
N ALA A 131 -3.85 0.17 11.81
CA ALA A 131 -3.52 -1.03 12.60
C ALA A 131 -4.64 -1.52 13.55
N TRP A 132 -5.91 -1.25 13.21
CA TRP A 132 -7.05 -1.69 14.01
C TRP A 132 -7.31 -3.19 13.95
N THR A 133 -6.84 -3.89 12.91
CA THR A 133 -7.21 -5.27 12.58
C THR A 133 -6.52 -6.31 13.47
N ILE A 134 -7.22 -7.40 13.79
CA ILE A 134 -6.61 -8.63 14.31
C ILE A 134 -5.79 -9.29 13.20
N GLN A 135 -4.62 -9.84 13.54
CA GLN A 135 -3.86 -10.67 12.61
C GLN A 135 -4.23 -12.13 12.79
N PHE A 136 -4.34 -12.83 11.66
CA PHE A 136 -4.62 -14.26 11.61
C PHE A 136 -3.45 -14.99 10.93
N SER A 137 -3.22 -16.24 11.32
CA SER A 137 -2.32 -17.14 10.60
C SER A 137 -2.87 -17.44 9.19
N LYS A 138 -2.06 -18.05 8.31
CA LYS A 138 -2.46 -18.34 6.92
C LYS A 138 -3.73 -19.18 6.78
N LEU A 139 -4.00 -20.07 7.74
CA LEU A 139 -5.20 -20.91 7.79
C LEU A 139 -6.27 -20.39 8.76
N ASP A 140 -6.08 -19.18 9.29
CA ASP A 140 -6.96 -18.57 10.29
C ASP A 140 -7.14 -19.39 11.59
N ASN A 141 -6.28 -20.39 11.84
CA ASN A 141 -6.31 -21.24 13.03
C ASN A 141 -5.65 -20.60 14.27
N PHE A 142 -5.03 -19.42 14.11
CA PHE A 142 -4.58 -18.57 15.20
C PHE A 142 -5.01 -17.14 14.97
N ALA A 143 -5.44 -16.46 16.02
CA ALA A 143 -5.70 -15.02 16.02
C ALA A 143 -4.80 -14.31 17.04
N ILE A 144 -4.18 -13.20 16.63
CA ILE A 144 -3.13 -12.49 17.37
C ILE A 144 -3.49 -11.00 17.47
N ARG A 145 -3.51 -10.49 18.70
CA ARG A 145 -3.77 -9.07 18.99
C ARG A 145 -2.86 -8.54 20.10
N LEU A 146 -2.44 -7.29 19.98
CA LEU A 146 -1.67 -6.56 20.99
C LEU A 146 -2.60 -5.93 22.04
N PHE A 147 -2.29 -6.17 23.31
CA PHE A 147 -2.96 -5.62 24.49
C PHE A 147 -1.93 -4.87 25.34
N GLY A 148 -1.78 -3.57 25.10
CA GLY A 148 -0.76 -2.75 25.75
C GLY A 148 0.65 -3.23 25.39
N LYS A 149 1.32 -3.94 26.31
CA LYS A 149 2.67 -4.49 26.13
C LYS A 149 2.70 -5.99 25.81
N GLN A 150 1.55 -6.64 25.85
CA GLN A 150 1.44 -8.10 25.72
C GLN A 150 0.74 -8.45 24.41
N LEU A 151 1.36 -9.30 23.60
CA LEU A 151 0.67 -9.98 22.50
C LEU A 151 -0.05 -11.20 23.07
N LYS A 152 -1.35 -11.30 22.78
CA LYS A 152 -2.14 -12.49 23.12
C LYS A 152 -2.47 -13.25 21.84
N ILE A 153 -2.35 -14.56 21.91
CA ILE A 153 -2.61 -15.49 20.82
C ILE A 153 -3.69 -16.47 21.27
N ILE A 154 -4.74 -16.61 20.48
CA ILE A 154 -5.74 -17.66 20.66
C ILE A 154 -5.61 -18.68 19.53
N LYS A 155 -5.81 -19.96 19.87
CA LYS A 155 -5.90 -21.05 18.90
C LYS A 155 -7.38 -21.30 18.62
N LEU A 156 -7.76 -21.31 17.35
CA LEU A 156 -9.15 -21.43 16.91
C LEU A 156 -9.43 -22.85 16.43
N ASP A 157 -10.49 -23.45 16.95
CA ASP A 157 -11.07 -24.70 16.48
C ASP A 157 -12.36 -24.37 15.73
N PHE A 158 -12.43 -24.69 14.43
CA PHE A 158 -13.60 -24.37 13.61
C PHE A 158 -14.80 -25.27 13.88
N SER A 159 -14.62 -26.41 14.55
CA SER A 159 -15.74 -27.27 14.99
C SER A 159 -16.48 -26.68 16.20
N LYS A 160 -15.74 -25.96 17.06
CA LYS A 160 -16.25 -25.25 18.22
C LYS A 160 -15.50 -23.93 18.39
N LEU A 161 -15.96 -22.93 17.66
CA LEU A 161 -15.30 -21.63 17.62
C LEU A 161 -15.38 -20.93 18.99
N ASN A 162 -14.25 -20.85 19.68
CA ASN A 162 -14.09 -20.07 20.91
C ASN A 162 -13.15 -18.89 20.66
N PHE A 163 -13.72 -17.69 20.54
CA PHE A 163 -12.97 -16.47 20.26
C PHE A 163 -12.80 -15.64 21.55
N ASN A 164 -11.83 -16.02 22.40
CA ASN A 164 -11.67 -15.42 23.72
C ASN A 164 -10.21 -15.09 24.07
N PHE A 165 -9.85 -13.80 24.06
CA PHE A 165 -8.52 -13.32 24.48
C PHE A 165 -8.31 -13.23 25.99
N ASN A 166 -9.34 -13.49 26.81
CA ASN A 166 -9.18 -13.57 28.27
C ASN A 166 -8.56 -14.90 28.70
N ASP A 167 -8.69 -15.94 27.87
CA ASP A 167 -8.06 -17.25 28.04
C ASP A 167 -7.17 -17.56 26.82
N PRO A 168 -6.01 -16.90 26.69
CA PRO A 168 -5.16 -17.04 25.52
C PRO A 168 -4.43 -18.39 25.49
N PHE A 169 -4.30 -18.98 24.30
CA PHE A 169 -3.44 -20.14 24.08
C PHE A 169 -1.97 -19.83 24.40
N ALA A 170 -1.52 -18.63 24.03
CA ALA A 170 -0.16 -18.17 24.30
C ALA A 170 -0.10 -16.66 24.53
N THR A 171 0.91 -16.22 25.28
CA THR A 171 1.22 -14.81 25.50
C THR A 171 2.68 -14.53 25.15
N LEU A 172 2.94 -13.35 24.59
CA LEU A 172 4.28 -12.84 24.36
C LEU A 172 4.37 -11.45 24.98
N ASP A 173 5.11 -11.37 26.08
CA ASP A 173 5.36 -10.14 26.81
C ASP A 173 6.62 -9.46 26.30
N GLN A 174 6.63 -8.14 26.30
CA GLN A 174 7.86 -7.38 26.15
C GLN A 174 8.50 -7.20 27.53
N PRO A 175 9.62 -7.89 27.84
CA PRO A 175 10.16 -7.94 29.20
C PRO A 175 10.83 -6.63 29.65
N GLN A 176 11.03 -5.68 28.73
CA GLN A 176 11.80 -4.47 29.02
C GLN A 176 10.90 -3.29 29.35
N ASP A 177 11.12 -2.70 30.53
CA ASP A 177 10.49 -1.44 30.90
C ASP A 177 10.84 -0.34 29.88
N ASN A 178 9.79 0.40 29.51
CA ASN A 178 9.75 1.53 28.59
C ASN A 178 9.87 1.26 27.08
N GLN A 179 9.91 0.00 26.63
CA GLN A 179 9.85 -0.36 25.21
C GLN A 179 8.60 -1.20 24.94
N ASN A 180 7.82 -0.83 23.92
CA ASN A 180 6.62 -1.58 23.52
C ASN A 180 6.79 -2.09 22.09
N PHE A 181 6.16 -3.22 21.77
CA PHE A 181 6.00 -3.62 20.38
C PHE A 181 5.21 -2.54 19.63
N THR A 182 5.77 -2.05 18.52
CA THR A 182 5.10 -1.08 17.65
C THR A 182 4.61 -1.71 16.35
N VAL A 183 5.32 -2.74 15.87
CA VAL A 183 4.94 -3.53 14.69
C VAL A 183 5.08 -5.00 15.03
N TYR A 184 4.10 -5.80 14.61
CA TYR A 184 4.21 -7.25 14.61
C TYR A 184 3.61 -7.83 13.32
N GLN A 185 4.10 -8.98 12.89
CA GLN A 185 3.55 -9.68 11.74
C GLN A 185 3.64 -11.20 11.89
N VAL A 186 2.52 -11.89 11.75
CA VAL A 186 2.45 -13.36 11.70
C VAL A 186 2.96 -13.88 10.35
N SER A 187 3.77 -14.94 10.38
CA SER A 187 4.30 -15.55 9.17
C SER A 187 3.23 -16.37 8.43
N PRO A 188 3.29 -16.43 7.08
CA PRO A 188 2.38 -17.24 6.27
C PRO A 188 2.77 -18.74 6.23
N ALA A 189 3.43 -19.25 7.27
CA ALA A 189 3.92 -20.63 7.35
C ALA A 189 2.85 -21.61 7.86
N GLU A 190 3.09 -22.91 7.64
CA GLU A 190 2.31 -23.99 8.25
C GLU A 190 2.37 -23.99 9.76
N PHE A 191 3.58 -23.81 10.28
CA PHE A 191 3.84 -23.59 11.69
C PHE A 191 4.09 -22.07 11.86
N PRO A 192 3.05 -21.28 12.18
CA PRO A 192 3.16 -19.83 12.19
C PRO A 192 4.12 -19.37 13.30
N THR A 193 4.89 -18.35 12.95
CA THR A 193 5.82 -17.62 13.81
C THR A 193 5.45 -16.15 13.81
N ILE A 194 5.94 -15.38 14.79
CA ILE A 194 5.64 -13.96 14.93
C ILE A 194 6.94 -13.18 14.81
N CYS A 195 6.99 -12.20 13.90
CA CYS A 195 8.05 -11.20 13.92
C CYS A 195 7.56 -9.95 14.66
N THR A 196 8.34 -9.46 15.61
CA THR A 196 8.05 -8.23 16.36
C THR A 196 9.17 -7.22 16.17
N PHE A 197 8.80 -5.94 16.11
CA PHE A 197 9.72 -4.82 16.15
C PHE A 197 9.40 -3.92 17.34
N THR A 198 10.48 -3.54 18.03
CA THR A 198 10.49 -2.58 19.13
C THR A 198 11.48 -1.48 18.76
N PRO A 199 11.06 -0.20 18.73
CA PRO A 199 11.93 0.90 18.34
C PRO A 199 12.92 1.25 19.45
N GLU A 200 13.93 2.05 19.09
CA GLU A 200 14.86 2.62 20.06
C GLU A 200 14.12 3.50 21.07
N LYS A 201 14.41 3.32 22.36
CA LYS A 201 13.83 4.18 23.40
C LYS A 201 14.68 4.17 24.67
N SER A 202 14.91 5.36 25.23
CA SER A 202 15.65 5.54 26.49
C SER A 202 17.03 4.87 26.49
N GLY A 203 17.79 5.02 25.40
CA GLY A 203 19.14 4.47 25.24
C GLY A 203 19.20 2.97 24.93
N LYS A 204 18.06 2.28 24.86
CA LYS A 204 18.00 0.87 24.46
C LYS A 204 17.83 0.76 22.94
N PRO A 205 18.61 -0.10 22.27
CA PRO A 205 18.55 -0.24 20.81
C PRO A 205 17.19 -0.72 20.35
N ALA A 206 16.88 -0.47 19.07
CA ALA A 206 15.78 -1.13 18.41
C ALA A 206 16.05 -2.64 18.32
N GLN A 207 14.98 -3.42 18.40
CA GLN A 207 15.03 -4.87 18.40
C GLN A 207 14.02 -5.44 17.41
N LEU A 208 14.51 -6.32 16.54
CA LEU A 208 13.72 -7.14 15.64
C LEU A 208 13.88 -8.60 16.05
N THR A 209 12.78 -9.31 16.27
CA THR A 209 12.82 -10.69 16.78
C THR A 209 11.76 -11.57 16.12
N ILE A 210 12.13 -12.81 15.80
CA ILE A 210 11.21 -13.87 15.40
C ILE A 210 10.98 -14.78 16.60
N TRP A 211 9.71 -15.07 16.87
CA TRP A 211 9.24 -15.90 17.98
C TRP A 211 8.44 -17.10 17.46
N PRO A 212 8.57 -18.28 18.07
CA PRO A 212 7.67 -19.39 17.80
C PRO A 212 6.31 -19.13 18.47
N ILE A 213 5.25 -19.76 17.98
CA ILE A 213 3.97 -19.83 18.71
C ILE A 213 3.96 -21.15 19.49
N THR A 214 4.15 -21.06 20.81
CA THR A 214 4.10 -22.19 21.75
C THR A 214 3.10 -21.89 22.86
N GLN A 215 2.41 -22.91 23.36
CA GLN A 215 1.42 -22.75 24.43
C GLN A 215 2.03 -22.09 25.68
N GLY A 216 1.27 -21.20 26.33
CA GLY A 216 1.71 -20.47 27.51
C GLY A 216 2.56 -19.24 27.20
N ALA A 217 3.46 -18.88 28.12
CA ALA A 217 4.32 -17.72 27.97
C ALA A 217 5.49 -18.00 27.01
N ILE A 218 5.55 -17.24 25.91
CA ILE A 218 6.59 -17.36 24.89
C ILE A 218 7.84 -16.61 25.36
N THR A 219 8.91 -17.34 25.64
CA THR A 219 10.19 -16.78 26.11
C THR A 219 11.36 -17.03 25.16
N LYS A 220 11.30 -18.10 24.36
CA LYS A 220 12.37 -18.51 23.45
C LYS A 220 12.32 -17.73 22.14
N LYS A 221 13.41 -17.03 21.81
CA LYS A 221 13.62 -16.36 20.51
C LYS A 221 14.13 -17.36 19.47
N ILE A 222 13.64 -17.28 18.24
CA ILE A 222 14.17 -18.02 17.08
C ILE A 222 15.38 -17.28 16.49
N ALA A 223 15.18 -16.01 16.16
CA ALA A 223 16.20 -15.15 15.59
C ALA A 223 15.99 -13.73 16.13
N SER A 224 17.06 -13.00 16.40
CA SER A 224 16.96 -11.63 16.88
C SER A 224 18.10 -10.78 16.32
N LYS A 225 17.79 -9.53 15.99
CA LYS A 225 18.75 -8.51 15.62
C LYS A 225 18.48 -7.23 16.42
N THR A 226 19.54 -6.65 16.97
CA THR A 226 19.50 -5.31 17.56
C THR A 226 20.26 -4.34 16.67
N PHE A 227 19.78 -3.10 16.62
CA PHE A 227 20.36 -2.01 15.83
C PHE A 227 19.91 -0.66 16.38
N PHE A 228 20.63 0.40 16.02
CA PHE A 228 20.29 1.79 16.35
C PHE A 228 19.76 2.51 15.12
N LYS A 229 19.19 3.70 15.30
CA LYS A 229 18.56 4.48 14.22
C LYS A 229 17.43 3.70 13.53
N ALA A 230 16.36 3.50 14.28
CA ALA A 230 15.16 2.88 13.74
C ALA A 230 13.94 3.29 14.57
N ASP A 231 13.19 4.24 14.00
CA ASP A 231 11.97 4.78 14.61
C ASP A 231 10.76 3.91 14.22
N SER A 232 10.77 3.43 12.98
CA SER A 232 9.73 2.56 12.43
C SER A 232 10.33 1.46 11.56
N CYS A 233 9.49 0.48 11.21
CA CYS A 233 9.90 -0.57 10.31
C CYS A 233 8.76 -1.03 9.39
N GLN A 234 9.14 -1.51 8.20
CA GLN A 234 8.25 -2.25 7.31
C GLN A 234 8.70 -3.71 7.23
N LEU A 235 7.79 -4.63 7.56
CA LEU A 235 8.04 -6.07 7.51
C LEU A 235 7.43 -6.70 6.25
N LYS A 236 8.16 -7.62 5.61
CA LYS A 236 7.65 -8.48 4.52
C LYS A 236 8.17 -9.90 4.70
N TRP A 237 7.30 -10.85 5.04
CA TRP A 237 7.61 -12.28 5.04
C TRP A 237 7.70 -12.83 3.61
N ASN A 238 8.56 -13.83 3.40
CA ASN A 238 8.49 -14.66 2.21
C ASN A 238 7.27 -15.61 2.28
N GLN A 239 6.88 -16.22 1.16
CA GLN A 239 5.66 -17.05 1.10
C GLN A 239 5.75 -18.32 1.96
N GLN A 240 6.96 -18.85 2.18
CA GLN A 240 7.20 -19.99 3.07
C GLN A 240 7.14 -19.61 4.57
N GLY A 241 7.26 -18.32 4.91
CA GLY A 241 7.25 -17.83 6.28
C GLY A 241 8.48 -18.22 7.11
N ASN A 242 9.59 -18.56 6.48
CA ASN A 242 10.87 -18.87 7.13
C ASN A 242 11.90 -17.73 7.05
N ALA A 243 11.58 -16.64 6.34
CA ALA A 243 12.39 -15.43 6.32
C ALA A 243 11.55 -14.16 6.18
N VAL A 244 12.03 -13.09 6.79
CA VAL A 244 11.40 -11.77 6.79
C VAL A 244 12.42 -10.70 6.43
N LEU A 245 12.03 -9.81 5.51
CA LEU A 245 12.73 -8.57 5.23
C LEU A 245 12.17 -7.48 6.14
N CYS A 246 13.04 -6.69 6.72
CA CYS A 246 12.71 -5.56 7.57
C CYS A 246 13.42 -4.32 7.05
N LEU A 247 12.65 -3.36 6.53
CA LEU A 247 13.16 -2.04 6.20
C LEU A 247 13.03 -1.16 7.45
N ALA A 248 14.14 -0.93 8.15
CA ALA A 248 14.22 0.02 9.25
C ALA A 248 14.33 1.44 8.68
N ILE A 249 13.50 2.34 9.20
CA ILE A 249 13.40 3.73 8.76
C ILE A 249 13.70 4.64 9.95
N THR A 250 14.57 5.62 9.74
CA THR A 250 14.85 6.71 10.68
C THR A 250 14.35 8.01 10.08
N ASP A 251 13.50 8.75 10.80
CA ASP A 251 12.87 9.97 10.27
C ASP A 251 13.85 11.15 10.19
N PHE A 252 14.88 11.16 11.04
CA PHE A 252 15.89 12.22 11.08
C PHE A 252 17.30 11.65 11.14
N ASP A 253 18.11 11.94 10.12
CA ASP A 253 19.55 11.70 10.22
C ASP A 253 20.16 12.77 11.13
N ALA A 254 20.78 12.38 12.24
CA ALA A 254 21.44 13.29 13.18
C ALA A 254 22.53 14.16 12.51
N GLN A 255 23.05 13.73 11.35
CA GLN A 255 24.00 14.52 10.55
C GLN A 255 23.32 15.51 9.59
N ASN A 256 21.98 15.51 9.53
CA ASN A 256 21.11 16.34 8.68
C ASN A 256 21.49 16.31 7.19
N LYS A 257 22.09 15.21 6.71
CA LYS A 257 22.55 15.06 5.32
C LYS A 257 21.44 14.64 4.38
N SER A 258 20.41 13.97 4.88
CA SER A 258 19.25 13.53 4.10
C SER A 258 17.94 14.03 4.73
N TYR A 259 17.20 14.85 3.97
CA TYR A 259 15.83 15.27 4.33
C TYR A 259 14.84 14.10 4.42
N TYR A 260 15.21 12.93 3.87
CA TYR A 260 14.37 11.74 3.79
C TYR A 260 14.76 10.64 4.79
N GLY A 261 15.65 10.94 5.73
CA GLY A 261 16.07 9.95 6.73
C GLY A 261 17.08 8.92 6.24
N GLU A 262 17.22 7.82 6.99
CA GLU A 262 18.10 6.68 6.68
C GLU A 262 17.27 5.38 6.62
N ASN A 263 17.44 4.62 5.53
CA ASN A 263 16.79 3.32 5.33
C ASN A 263 17.84 2.21 5.41
N THR A 264 17.67 1.26 6.33
CA THR A 264 18.51 0.05 6.38
C THR A 264 17.65 -1.21 6.24
N LEU A 265 18.02 -2.07 5.29
CA LEU A 265 17.33 -3.34 5.07
C LEU A 265 18.03 -4.47 5.85
N TYR A 266 17.25 -5.17 6.65
CA TYR A 266 17.66 -6.38 7.37
C TYR A 266 16.91 -7.60 6.85
N LEU A 267 17.59 -8.74 6.87
CA LEU A 267 17.05 -10.05 6.57
C LEU A 267 17.18 -10.92 7.81
N LEU A 268 16.06 -11.40 8.35
CA LEU A 268 16.05 -12.45 9.37
C LEU A 268 15.51 -13.72 8.74
N SER A 269 16.14 -14.85 9.01
CA SER A 269 15.72 -16.16 8.52
C SER A 269 15.96 -17.23 9.57
N PHE A 270 15.32 -18.38 9.41
CA PHE A 270 15.56 -19.56 10.23
C PHE A 270 15.35 -20.85 9.45
N GLN A 271 15.89 -21.94 9.99
CA GLN A 271 15.78 -23.28 9.42
C GLN A 271 15.14 -24.24 10.42
N GLY A 272 14.46 -25.26 9.89
CA GLY A 272 13.67 -26.20 10.69
C GLY A 272 12.36 -25.59 11.19
N VAL A 273 11.45 -26.46 11.62
CA VAL A 273 10.18 -26.05 12.24
C VAL A 273 10.49 -25.21 13.47
N ASN A 274 9.93 -24.01 13.54
CA ASN A 274 10.17 -23.09 14.67
C ASN A 274 11.67 -22.84 14.96
N GLY A 275 12.52 -22.84 13.93
CA GLY A 275 13.93 -22.49 14.07
C GLY A 275 14.80 -23.54 14.76
N THR A 276 14.37 -24.80 14.82
CA THR A 276 15.13 -25.90 15.46
C THR A 276 16.51 -26.13 14.88
N LEU A 277 16.75 -25.72 13.63
CA LEU A 277 18.05 -25.83 12.95
C LEU A 277 18.83 -24.49 12.94
N GLY A 278 18.37 -23.50 13.70
CA GLY A 278 19.05 -22.21 13.88
C GLY A 278 18.39 -21.04 13.15
N GLY A 279 18.70 -19.84 13.65
CA GLY A 279 18.29 -18.56 13.09
C GLY A 279 19.49 -17.75 12.60
N ASN A 280 19.27 -16.90 11.59
CA ASN A 280 20.29 -16.00 11.05
C ASN A 280 19.73 -14.58 10.91
N SER A 281 20.60 -13.58 11.02
CA SER A 281 20.27 -12.18 10.80
C SER A 281 21.38 -11.47 10.03
N VAL A 282 21.03 -10.80 8.94
CA VAL A 282 21.96 -10.15 8.02
C VAL A 282 21.50 -8.72 7.75
N ARG A 283 22.43 -7.75 7.74
CA ARG A 283 22.19 -6.43 7.15
C ARG A 283 22.48 -6.53 5.66
N VAL A 284 21.50 -6.24 4.82
CA VAL A 284 21.66 -6.32 3.36
C VAL A 284 22.45 -5.11 2.90
N SER A 285 23.56 -5.34 2.21
CA SER A 285 24.39 -4.27 1.64
C SER A 285 23.71 -3.70 0.38
N LEU A 286 23.30 -2.44 0.46
CA LEU A 286 22.60 -1.73 -0.63
C LEU A 286 23.44 -0.57 -1.15
N THR A 287 23.14 -0.12 -2.38
CA THR A 287 23.69 1.11 -2.94
C THR A 287 23.23 2.33 -2.12
N ASN A 288 24.12 3.31 -1.94
CA ASN A 288 23.82 4.53 -1.20
C ASN A 288 22.60 5.28 -1.76
N GLY A 289 21.64 5.59 -0.89
CA GLY A 289 20.42 6.31 -1.21
C GLY A 289 19.18 5.61 -0.65
N PRO A 290 17.98 6.10 -0.99
CA PRO A 290 16.74 5.52 -0.49
C PRO A 290 16.46 4.15 -1.11
N VAL A 291 15.70 3.33 -0.37
CA VAL A 291 15.09 2.10 -0.89
C VAL A 291 13.73 2.48 -1.49
N HIS A 292 13.56 2.27 -2.78
CA HIS A 292 12.32 2.58 -3.50
C HIS A 292 11.32 1.43 -3.43
N ASP A 293 11.81 0.19 -3.54
CA ASP A 293 10.99 -1.00 -3.44
C ASP A 293 11.84 -2.22 -3.03
N PHE A 294 11.21 -3.20 -2.40
CA PHE A 294 11.79 -4.50 -2.10
C PHE A 294 10.71 -5.56 -2.06
N THR A 295 10.95 -6.71 -2.67
CA THR A 295 9.95 -7.78 -2.75
C THR A 295 10.58 -9.16 -2.82
N TRP A 296 9.88 -10.14 -2.25
CA TRP A 296 10.24 -11.54 -2.33
C TRP A 296 9.87 -12.14 -3.68
N SER A 297 10.72 -13.04 -4.16
CA SER A 297 10.33 -14.01 -5.20
C SER A 297 9.28 -14.97 -4.61
N PRO A 298 8.27 -15.40 -5.40
CA PRO A 298 7.30 -16.40 -4.95
C PRO A 298 7.96 -17.74 -4.57
N THR A 299 9.12 -18.05 -5.16
CA THR A 299 9.92 -19.23 -4.78
C THR A 299 10.46 -19.18 -3.35
N SER A 300 10.36 -18.03 -2.67
CA SER A 300 10.86 -17.82 -1.30
C SER A 300 12.36 -18.04 -1.11
N ARG A 301 13.14 -18.05 -2.20
CA ARG A 301 14.59 -18.30 -2.21
C ARG A 301 15.44 -17.08 -2.59
N GLN A 302 14.80 -16.03 -3.10
CA GLN A 302 15.45 -14.81 -3.56
C GLN A 302 14.54 -13.63 -3.30
N PHE A 303 15.12 -12.43 -3.24
CA PHE A 303 14.38 -11.18 -3.20
C PHE A 303 15.06 -10.13 -4.06
N GLY A 304 14.30 -9.14 -4.51
CA GLY A 304 14.82 -8.00 -5.25
C GLY A 304 14.70 -6.74 -4.43
N VAL A 305 15.65 -5.81 -4.62
CA VAL A 305 15.64 -4.47 -4.03
C VAL A 305 15.94 -3.44 -5.12
N ILE A 306 15.17 -2.36 -5.16
CA ILE A 306 15.49 -1.14 -5.91
C ILE A 306 15.97 -0.10 -4.92
N ALA A 307 17.24 0.30 -5.01
CA ALA A 307 17.84 1.26 -4.10
C ALA A 307 18.83 2.20 -4.78
N GLY A 308 19.03 3.36 -4.15
CA GLY A 308 19.95 4.40 -4.60
C GLY A 308 19.25 5.64 -5.12
N TYR A 309 20.01 6.72 -5.29
CA TYR A 309 19.49 7.94 -5.92
C TYR A 309 19.09 7.65 -7.37
N MET A 310 17.97 8.22 -7.83
CA MET A 310 17.51 8.02 -9.20
C MET A 310 18.51 8.59 -10.22
N PRO A 311 18.85 7.85 -11.30
CA PRO A 311 18.42 6.49 -11.64
C PRO A 311 18.96 5.41 -10.68
N ALA A 312 18.06 4.58 -10.15
CA ALA A 312 18.36 3.63 -9.08
C ALA A 312 18.88 2.29 -9.63
N THR A 313 19.54 1.52 -8.76
CA THR A 313 20.04 0.17 -9.08
C THR A 313 18.99 -0.87 -8.68
N VAL A 314 18.73 -1.84 -9.56
CA VAL A 314 17.91 -3.01 -9.25
C VAL A 314 18.83 -4.20 -8.98
N THR A 315 18.78 -4.73 -7.76
CA THR A 315 19.67 -5.80 -7.29
C THR A 315 18.86 -6.97 -6.75
N PHE A 316 19.25 -8.18 -7.12
CA PHE A 316 18.65 -9.44 -6.66
C PHE A 316 19.59 -10.14 -5.70
N PHE A 317 19.02 -10.70 -4.63
CA PHE A 317 19.75 -11.32 -3.53
C PHE A 317 19.25 -12.74 -3.25
N ASP A 318 20.11 -13.57 -2.68
CA ASP A 318 19.77 -14.90 -2.16
C ASP A 318 19.25 -14.84 -0.70
N MET A 319 18.91 -15.99 -0.11
CA MET A 319 18.47 -16.11 1.29
C MET A 319 19.56 -15.78 2.34
N ARG A 320 20.80 -15.53 1.91
CA ARG A 320 21.91 -15.13 2.78
C ARG A 320 22.22 -13.64 2.64
N GLY A 321 21.51 -12.92 1.76
CA GLY A 321 21.76 -11.51 1.48
C GLY A 321 22.94 -11.27 0.54
N ASN A 322 23.42 -12.29 -0.18
CA ASN A 322 24.44 -12.14 -1.21
C ASN A 322 23.82 -11.69 -2.52
N VAL A 323 24.52 -10.86 -3.28
CA VAL A 323 24.10 -10.41 -4.61
C VAL A 323 24.14 -11.60 -5.58
N VAL A 324 23.00 -11.89 -6.21
CA VAL A 324 22.86 -12.86 -7.30
C VAL A 324 23.05 -12.17 -8.65
N HIS A 325 22.45 -10.99 -8.82
CA HIS A 325 22.51 -10.23 -10.06
C HIS A 325 22.17 -8.75 -9.81
N SER A 326 22.72 -7.85 -10.63
CA SER A 326 22.41 -6.42 -10.61
C SER A 326 22.22 -5.90 -12.03
N LEU A 327 21.19 -5.10 -12.23
CA LEU A 327 20.95 -4.42 -13.49
C LEU A 327 21.66 -3.06 -13.51
N PRO A 328 21.95 -2.50 -14.71
CA PRO A 328 22.39 -1.11 -14.83
C PRO A 328 21.41 -0.14 -14.16
N GLN A 329 21.89 1.06 -13.81
CA GLN A 329 21.04 2.10 -13.25
C GLN A 329 19.91 2.49 -14.20
N GLN A 330 18.69 2.51 -13.70
CA GLN A 330 17.50 2.82 -14.49
C GLN A 330 16.51 3.65 -13.67
N SER A 331 15.68 4.46 -14.34
CA SER A 331 14.59 5.21 -13.70
C SER A 331 13.38 4.31 -13.43
N LYS A 332 13.55 3.33 -12.53
CA LYS A 332 12.51 2.38 -12.08
C LYS A 332 12.39 2.44 -10.56
N ASN A 333 11.17 2.39 -10.04
CA ASN A 333 10.86 2.46 -8.61
C ASN A 333 9.89 1.37 -8.14
N THR A 334 9.49 0.45 -9.00
CA THR A 334 8.57 -0.64 -8.66
C THR A 334 9.06 -1.94 -9.25
N MET A 335 9.00 -3.02 -8.48
CA MET A 335 9.34 -4.37 -8.92
C MET A 335 8.28 -5.37 -8.47
N LEU A 336 7.80 -6.20 -9.39
CA LEU A 336 6.80 -7.22 -9.13
C LEU A 336 7.20 -8.54 -9.77
N PHE A 337 7.35 -9.58 -8.94
CA PHE A 337 7.49 -10.95 -9.44
C PHE A 337 6.12 -11.47 -9.89
N SER A 338 6.08 -12.13 -11.06
CA SER A 338 4.92 -12.92 -11.47
C SER A 338 4.68 -14.05 -10.46
N PRO A 339 3.42 -14.47 -10.20
CA PRO A 339 3.10 -15.59 -9.31
C PRO A 339 3.83 -16.90 -9.64
N THR A 340 4.11 -17.16 -10.92
CA THR A 340 4.88 -18.33 -11.38
C THR A 340 6.37 -18.25 -11.02
N GLY A 341 6.87 -17.05 -10.72
CA GLY A 341 8.27 -16.79 -10.40
C GLY A 341 9.20 -16.75 -11.61
N ARG A 342 8.68 -16.85 -12.83
CA ARG A 342 9.46 -16.77 -14.06
C ARG A 342 9.73 -15.33 -14.46
N TYR A 343 8.68 -14.52 -14.59
CA TYR A 343 8.80 -13.14 -15.03
C TYR A 343 8.94 -12.18 -13.86
N ILE A 344 9.68 -11.09 -14.09
CA ILE A 344 9.85 -9.97 -13.16
C ILE A 344 9.52 -8.69 -13.92
N LEU A 345 8.56 -7.93 -13.43
CA LEU A 345 8.25 -6.60 -13.93
C LEU A 345 9.07 -5.58 -13.15
N ILE A 346 9.77 -4.70 -13.86
CA ILE A 346 10.34 -3.47 -13.29
C ILE A 346 9.70 -2.26 -13.98
N GLY A 347 9.18 -1.32 -13.18
CA GLY A 347 8.38 -0.19 -13.64
C GLY A 347 8.84 1.13 -13.03
N GLY A 348 8.73 2.20 -13.81
CA GLY A 348 8.87 3.58 -13.33
C GLY A 348 7.50 4.23 -13.25
N PHE A 349 6.86 4.18 -12.09
CA PHE A 349 5.48 4.66 -11.89
C PHE A 349 5.40 5.93 -11.02
N GLY A 350 4.21 6.54 -10.98
CA GLY A 350 3.98 7.80 -10.27
C GLY A 350 4.55 9.00 -11.02
N ASN A 351 5.64 9.58 -10.51
CA ASN A 351 6.27 10.77 -11.11
C ASN A 351 7.19 10.44 -12.30
N LEU A 352 7.38 9.16 -12.61
CA LEU A 352 8.17 8.67 -13.73
C LEU A 352 7.28 8.45 -14.95
N GLN A 353 7.90 8.29 -16.12
CA GLN A 353 7.20 8.30 -17.42
C GLN A 353 6.27 7.10 -17.66
N GLY A 354 6.31 6.06 -16.82
CA GLY A 354 5.51 4.84 -16.98
C GLY A 354 6.23 3.73 -17.74
N ALA A 355 7.54 3.86 -17.99
CA ALA A 355 8.29 2.83 -18.70
C ALA A 355 8.30 1.52 -17.89
N VAL A 356 7.95 0.42 -18.55
CA VAL A 356 7.91 -0.94 -17.99
C VAL A 356 8.87 -1.84 -18.76
N GLU A 357 9.58 -2.70 -18.05
CA GLU A 357 10.44 -3.74 -18.61
C GLU A 357 10.12 -5.07 -17.91
N ILE A 358 9.96 -6.12 -18.72
CA ILE A 358 9.71 -7.49 -18.22
C ILE A 358 10.98 -8.29 -18.42
N LEU A 359 11.46 -8.91 -17.35
CA LEU A 359 12.66 -9.74 -17.33
C LEU A 359 12.27 -11.22 -17.22
N ASP A 360 13.01 -12.10 -17.87
CA ASP A 360 12.91 -13.56 -17.67
C ASP A 360 13.99 -14.02 -16.70
N ARG A 361 13.58 -14.46 -15.51
CA ARG A 361 14.50 -14.97 -14.47
C ARG A 361 15.21 -16.25 -14.91
N HIS A 362 14.58 -17.09 -15.73
CA HIS A 362 15.17 -18.33 -16.21
C HIS A 362 16.21 -18.08 -17.30
N ASP A 363 16.05 -17.00 -18.08
CA ASP A 363 17.04 -16.53 -19.06
C ASP A 363 17.91 -15.41 -18.46
N LYS A 364 18.50 -15.66 -17.28
CA LYS A 364 19.48 -14.77 -16.62
C LYS A 364 19.04 -13.30 -16.53
N PHE A 365 17.79 -13.04 -16.17
CA PHE A 365 17.21 -11.70 -16.05
C PHE A 365 17.21 -10.89 -17.36
N LYS A 366 17.24 -11.56 -18.52
CA LYS A 366 17.17 -10.91 -19.83
C LYS A 366 15.82 -10.20 -20.01
N SER A 367 15.86 -9.01 -20.58
CA SER A 367 14.67 -8.27 -21.01
C SER A 367 13.91 -9.04 -22.09
N VAL A 368 12.69 -9.46 -21.77
CA VAL A 368 11.72 -10.06 -22.70
C VAL A 368 11.08 -8.97 -23.55
N THR A 369 10.65 -7.89 -22.93
CA THR A 369 9.90 -6.81 -23.59
C THR A 369 9.99 -5.51 -22.81
N LYS A 370 9.72 -4.40 -23.50
CA LYS A 370 9.57 -3.06 -22.91
C LYS A 370 8.33 -2.40 -23.49
N PHE A 371 7.56 -1.72 -22.65
CA PHE A 371 6.38 -0.99 -23.07
C PHE A 371 6.12 0.21 -22.14
N GLU A 372 5.21 1.09 -22.54
CA GLU A 372 4.87 2.31 -21.79
C GLU A 372 3.48 2.20 -21.16
N ALA A 373 3.42 2.28 -19.84
CA ALA A 373 2.20 2.33 -19.03
C ALA A 373 2.18 3.65 -18.24
N THR A 374 2.01 4.75 -18.96
CA THR A 374 1.96 6.12 -18.43
C THR A 374 0.88 6.27 -17.35
N ASN A 375 1.14 7.12 -16.34
CA ASN A 375 0.17 7.47 -15.30
C ASN A 375 -0.34 6.28 -14.46
N THR A 376 0.36 5.15 -14.47
CA THR A 376 -0.01 3.98 -13.67
C THR A 376 0.10 4.30 -12.18
N SER A 377 -1.01 4.14 -11.46
CA SER A 377 -1.07 4.20 -9.99
C SER A 377 -1.14 2.82 -9.34
N VAL A 378 -1.66 1.83 -10.07
CA VAL A 378 -1.82 0.44 -9.63
C VAL A 378 -1.25 -0.48 -10.70
N CYS A 379 -0.38 -1.42 -10.32
CA CYS A 379 0.20 -2.43 -11.22
C CYS A 379 0.20 -3.77 -10.50
N MET A 380 -0.30 -4.82 -11.15
CA MET A 380 -0.37 -6.17 -10.57
C MET A 380 -0.39 -7.26 -11.65
N TRP A 381 0.26 -8.38 -11.37
CA TRP A 381 0.15 -9.59 -12.17
C TRP A 381 -1.21 -10.27 -11.95
N SER A 382 -1.75 -10.87 -13.01
CA SER A 382 -2.85 -11.81 -12.88
C SER A 382 -2.44 -13.01 -12.03
N PRO A 383 -3.38 -13.73 -11.38
CA PRO A 383 -3.06 -14.86 -10.53
C PRO A 383 -2.29 -15.99 -11.24
N GLY A 384 -2.52 -16.18 -12.54
CA GLY A 384 -1.76 -17.13 -13.36
C GLY A 384 -0.39 -16.62 -13.81
N GLY A 385 -0.11 -15.32 -13.69
CA GLY A 385 1.20 -14.71 -13.94
C GLY A 385 1.55 -14.49 -15.40
N GLU A 386 0.60 -14.59 -16.32
CA GLU A 386 0.79 -14.35 -17.76
C GLU A 386 0.32 -12.95 -18.19
N PHE A 387 -0.58 -12.32 -17.42
CA PHE A 387 -1.12 -10.99 -17.71
C PHE A 387 -0.76 -9.99 -16.62
N ILE A 388 -0.74 -8.71 -16.99
CA ILE A 388 -0.41 -7.58 -16.13
C ILE A 388 -1.54 -6.57 -16.26
N LEU A 389 -2.15 -6.21 -15.13
CA LEU A 389 -3.11 -5.13 -15.05
C LEU A 389 -2.40 -3.87 -14.57
N THR A 390 -2.51 -2.80 -15.37
CA THR A 390 -2.13 -1.45 -14.96
C THR A 390 -3.36 -0.57 -14.93
N ALA A 391 -3.49 0.27 -13.92
CA ALA A 391 -4.60 1.20 -13.81
C ALA A 391 -4.18 2.58 -13.34
N THR A 392 -4.98 3.56 -13.74
CA THR A 392 -4.92 4.94 -13.27
C THR A 392 -6.17 5.21 -12.45
N THR A 393 -5.98 5.47 -11.17
CA THR A 393 -7.05 5.55 -10.16
C THR A 393 -7.14 6.93 -9.49
N SER A 394 -8.36 7.35 -9.23
CA SER A 394 -8.72 8.47 -8.36
C SER A 394 -8.65 8.05 -6.88
N PRO A 395 -8.35 8.98 -5.96
CA PRO A 395 -8.17 10.42 -6.18
C PRO A 395 -6.74 10.83 -6.58
N ARG A 396 -5.80 9.87 -6.68
CA ARG A 396 -4.37 10.17 -6.94
C ARG A 396 -4.17 10.91 -8.26
N LEU A 397 -4.78 10.39 -9.33
CA LEU A 397 -4.89 11.08 -10.61
C LEU A 397 -6.35 11.06 -11.03
N ARG A 398 -6.89 12.22 -11.40
CA ARG A 398 -8.31 12.39 -11.80
C ARG A 398 -8.50 12.49 -13.31
N VAL A 399 -7.43 12.28 -14.07
CA VAL A 399 -7.40 12.34 -15.54
C VAL A 399 -6.98 10.96 -16.05
N ASP A 400 -7.48 10.56 -17.21
CA ASP A 400 -7.20 9.28 -17.87
C ASP A 400 -7.42 8.05 -16.96
N ASN A 401 -8.45 8.12 -16.10
CA ASN A 401 -8.80 6.98 -15.26
C ASN A 401 -9.22 5.80 -16.15
N GLY A 402 -8.69 4.63 -15.84
CA GLY A 402 -8.78 3.52 -16.78
C GLY A 402 -7.95 2.32 -16.34
N ILE A 403 -8.26 1.19 -16.96
CA ILE A 403 -7.48 -0.04 -16.86
C ILE A 403 -6.89 -0.42 -18.21
N LYS A 404 -5.74 -1.06 -18.17
CA LYS A 404 -5.09 -1.71 -19.31
C LYS A 404 -4.59 -3.08 -18.86
N VAL A 405 -4.86 -4.10 -19.67
CA VAL A 405 -4.36 -5.46 -19.45
C VAL A 405 -3.36 -5.77 -20.56
N TRP A 406 -2.16 -6.16 -20.15
CA TRP A 406 -1.04 -6.49 -21.01
C TRP A 406 -0.71 -7.97 -20.85
N HIS A 407 -0.31 -8.64 -21.91
CA HIS A 407 0.35 -9.94 -21.80
C HIS A 407 1.83 -9.75 -21.42
N ALA A 408 2.48 -10.74 -20.78
CA ALA A 408 3.90 -10.72 -20.43
C ALA A 408 4.85 -10.41 -21.61
N SER A 409 4.40 -10.68 -22.85
CA SER A 409 5.09 -10.28 -24.09
C SER A 409 5.12 -8.76 -24.36
N GLY A 410 4.35 -7.95 -23.62
CA GLY A 410 4.21 -6.50 -23.79
C GLY A 410 3.05 -6.10 -24.72
N THR A 411 2.29 -7.06 -25.23
CA THR A 411 1.11 -6.80 -26.07
C THR A 411 -0.05 -6.33 -25.20
N LEU A 412 -0.60 -5.15 -25.49
CA LEU A 412 -1.85 -4.67 -24.89
C LEU A 412 -3.01 -5.51 -25.43
N VAL A 413 -3.74 -6.20 -24.55
CA VAL A 413 -4.85 -7.09 -24.92
C VAL A 413 -6.23 -6.51 -24.59
N TYR A 414 -6.33 -5.62 -23.60
CA TYR A 414 -7.60 -4.98 -23.22
C TYR A 414 -7.38 -3.61 -22.61
N THR A 415 -8.36 -2.72 -22.77
CA THR A 415 -8.44 -1.45 -22.04
C THR A 415 -9.89 -1.00 -21.86
N LYS A 416 -10.17 -0.27 -20.78
CA LYS A 416 -11.45 0.40 -20.51
C LYS A 416 -11.17 1.70 -19.78
N GLU A 417 -11.72 2.80 -20.27
CA GLU A 417 -11.64 4.13 -19.64
C GLU A 417 -12.83 4.33 -18.70
N PHE A 418 -12.61 5.08 -17.61
CA PHE A 418 -13.61 5.42 -16.62
C PHE A 418 -13.55 6.91 -16.32
N LYS A 419 -14.72 7.51 -16.03
CA LYS A 419 -14.77 8.87 -15.50
C LYS A 419 -14.04 8.97 -14.14
N GLU A 420 -14.28 7.97 -13.29
CA GLU A 420 -13.66 7.87 -11.97
C GLU A 420 -13.50 6.40 -11.59
N LEU A 421 -12.25 5.94 -11.50
CA LEU A 421 -11.89 4.59 -11.08
C LEU A 421 -11.22 4.67 -9.70
N LEU A 422 -11.82 4.06 -8.68
CA LEU A 422 -11.32 4.15 -7.31
C LEU A 422 -10.44 2.97 -6.93
N LYS A 423 -10.79 1.76 -7.38
CA LYS A 423 -10.07 0.53 -7.01
C LYS A 423 -10.15 -0.49 -8.13
N VAL A 424 -9.14 -1.35 -8.21
CA VAL A 424 -9.11 -2.53 -9.06
C VAL A 424 -8.24 -3.59 -8.41
N ASP A 425 -8.68 -4.84 -8.39
CA ASP A 425 -7.84 -5.97 -8.01
C ASP A 425 -8.19 -7.23 -8.83
N TRP A 426 -7.20 -8.10 -9.02
CA TRP A 426 -7.45 -9.46 -9.48
C TRP A 426 -8.15 -10.29 -8.40
N ARG A 427 -9.04 -11.17 -8.83
CA ARG A 427 -9.61 -12.22 -8.00
C ARG A 427 -8.69 -13.42 -7.98
N ASN A 428 -8.13 -13.68 -6.81
CA ASN A 428 -7.36 -14.90 -6.60
C ASN A 428 -8.29 -16.13 -6.69
N PRO A 429 -7.83 -17.23 -7.28
CA PRO A 429 -8.52 -18.51 -7.18
C PRO A 429 -8.61 -18.96 -5.73
N CYS A 430 -9.69 -19.67 -5.40
CA CYS A 430 -9.85 -20.28 -4.09
C CYS A 430 -8.84 -21.44 -3.92
N PRO A 431 -7.91 -21.36 -2.95
CA PRO A 431 -6.94 -22.43 -2.74
C PRO A 431 -7.53 -23.59 -1.94
N PHE A 432 -8.79 -23.51 -1.50
CA PHE A 432 -9.46 -24.52 -0.68
C PHE A 432 -10.54 -25.25 -1.48
N LYS A 433 -10.73 -26.54 -1.18
CA LYS A 433 -11.88 -27.30 -1.66
C LYS A 433 -13.15 -26.82 -0.96
N ILE A 434 -14.12 -26.38 -1.76
CA ILE A 434 -15.45 -25.96 -1.30
C ILE A 434 -16.45 -27.09 -1.57
N THR A 435 -17.47 -27.22 -0.73
CA THR A 435 -18.59 -28.13 -1.00
C THR A 435 -19.36 -27.67 -2.24
N ALA A 436 -19.88 -28.62 -3.03
CA ALA A 436 -20.35 -28.41 -4.41
C ALA A 436 -21.40 -27.29 -4.61
N ASP A 437 -22.12 -26.86 -3.56
CA ASP A 437 -23.13 -25.78 -3.63
C ASP A 437 -22.89 -24.63 -2.63
N ASP A 438 -21.72 -24.55 -1.99
CA ASP A 438 -21.53 -23.60 -0.89
C ASP A 438 -20.17 -22.90 -0.82
N HIS A 439 -20.09 -21.85 0.01
CA HIS A 439 -18.84 -21.16 0.33
C HIS A 439 -18.04 -21.87 1.43
N ILE A 440 -18.56 -22.95 2.00
CA ILE A 440 -17.98 -23.64 3.16
C ILE A 440 -16.79 -24.51 2.75
N VAL A 441 -15.72 -24.36 3.52
CA VAL A 441 -14.54 -25.24 3.51
C VAL A 441 -14.61 -26.11 4.77
N ARG A 442 -14.51 -27.43 4.60
CA ARG A 442 -14.59 -28.39 5.71
C ARG A 442 -13.25 -28.58 6.42
N ASP A 443 -12.20 -28.77 5.63
CA ASP A 443 -10.87 -29.08 6.14
C ASP A 443 -9.88 -27.96 5.78
N PHE A 444 -9.36 -27.30 6.81
CA PHE A 444 -8.30 -26.29 6.67
C PHE A 444 -6.96 -26.92 7.00
N ASN A 445 -6.39 -27.68 6.06
CA ASN A 445 -5.04 -28.21 6.17
C ASN A 445 -4.16 -27.70 5.03
N PHE A 446 -2.85 -27.57 5.28
CA PHE A 446 -1.89 -27.21 4.24
C PHE A 446 -1.83 -28.25 3.12
N SER A 447 -2.03 -29.54 3.45
CA SER A 447 -2.09 -30.65 2.49
C SER A 447 -3.31 -30.60 1.57
N ASP A 448 -4.39 -29.94 1.99
CA ASP A 448 -5.63 -29.82 1.23
C ASP A 448 -5.69 -28.56 0.35
N LEU A 449 -4.67 -27.70 0.45
CA LEU A 449 -4.51 -26.58 -0.46
C LEU A 449 -4.37 -27.12 -1.89
N VAL A 450 -5.21 -26.63 -2.80
CA VAL A 450 -5.14 -27.03 -4.20
C VAL A 450 -3.77 -26.61 -4.75
N ASP A 451 -3.09 -27.54 -5.44
CA ASP A 451 -1.75 -27.28 -5.99
C ASP A 451 -1.77 -26.01 -6.85
N ALA A 452 -0.79 -25.12 -6.65
CA ALA A 452 -0.67 -23.88 -7.43
C ALA A 452 -0.64 -24.14 -8.95
N GLU A 453 -0.10 -25.29 -9.38
CA GLU A 453 -0.09 -25.72 -10.78
C GLU A 453 -1.48 -26.10 -11.31
N LYS A 454 -2.35 -26.64 -10.46
CA LYS A 454 -3.76 -26.94 -10.79
C LYS A 454 -4.66 -25.70 -10.70
N ILE A 455 -4.20 -24.70 -9.95
CA ILE A 455 -4.85 -23.39 -9.79
C ILE A 455 -4.55 -22.45 -10.97
N ALA A 456 -3.63 -22.78 -11.89
CA ALA A 456 -3.23 -21.88 -12.99
C ALA A 456 -4.42 -21.51 -13.90
N LEU A 457 -4.92 -20.27 -13.74
CA LEU A 457 -6.10 -19.75 -14.43
C LEU A 457 -5.81 -19.23 -15.84
N ASP A 458 -4.58 -18.75 -16.08
CA ASP A 458 -4.26 -18.05 -17.33
C ASP A 458 -3.67 -19.02 -18.36
N PRO A 459 -4.10 -18.94 -19.63
CA PRO A 459 -3.51 -19.74 -20.69
C PRO A 459 -2.07 -19.27 -20.97
N LYS A 460 -1.13 -20.21 -21.07
CA LYS A 460 0.24 -19.94 -21.49
C LYS A 460 0.27 -19.76 -23.00
N LEU A 461 0.36 -18.52 -23.45
CA LEU A 461 0.23 -18.17 -24.87
C LEU A 461 1.49 -17.49 -25.40
N ASN A 462 1.86 -17.84 -26.63
CA ASN A 462 2.82 -17.07 -27.40
C ASN A 462 2.14 -15.86 -28.03
N ARG A 463 2.95 -14.87 -28.45
CA ARG A 463 2.45 -13.61 -29.03
C ARG A 463 1.50 -13.80 -30.21
N THR A 464 1.71 -14.83 -31.04
CA THR A 464 0.86 -15.13 -32.22
C THR A 464 -0.49 -15.75 -31.85
N GLN A 465 -0.64 -16.28 -30.64
CA GLN A 465 -1.86 -16.92 -30.15
C GLN A 465 -2.74 -15.95 -29.34
N LEU A 466 -2.29 -14.70 -29.14
CA LEU A 466 -3.00 -13.71 -28.35
C LEU A 466 -4.19 -13.14 -29.13
N GLN A 467 -5.36 -13.20 -28.50
CA GLN A 467 -6.56 -12.51 -28.93
C GLN A 467 -6.53 -11.09 -28.35
N VAL A 468 -6.51 -10.09 -29.22
CA VAL A 468 -6.54 -8.68 -28.80
C VAL A 468 -7.98 -8.22 -28.84
N HIS A 469 -8.51 -7.76 -27.70
CA HIS A 469 -9.87 -7.25 -27.61
C HIS A 469 -10.02 -5.96 -28.43
N GLU A 470 -11.21 -5.72 -28.99
CA GLU A 470 -11.50 -4.58 -29.87
C GLU A 470 -11.13 -3.24 -29.21
N SER A 471 -11.36 -3.10 -27.90
CA SER A 471 -11.00 -1.89 -27.16
C SER A 471 -9.50 -1.57 -27.20
N ALA A 472 -8.63 -2.58 -27.16
CA ALA A 472 -7.19 -2.38 -27.28
C ALA A 472 -6.79 -2.00 -28.71
N VAL A 473 -7.44 -2.57 -29.72
CA VAL A 473 -7.24 -2.21 -31.13
C VAL A 473 -7.62 -0.75 -31.38
N ALA A 474 -8.81 -0.33 -30.90
CA ALA A 474 -9.29 1.04 -31.02
C ALA A 474 -8.37 2.04 -30.29
N PHE A 475 -7.91 1.68 -29.09
CA PHE A 475 -6.97 2.51 -28.32
C PHE A 475 -5.63 2.69 -29.05
N GLN A 476 -5.08 1.61 -29.63
CA GLN A 476 -3.85 1.70 -30.40
C GLN A 476 -4.04 2.53 -31.68
N ALA A 477 -5.19 2.43 -32.36
CA ALA A 477 -5.49 3.24 -33.53
C ALA A 477 -5.54 4.75 -33.19
N LYS A 478 -6.17 5.11 -32.06
CA LYS A 478 -6.25 6.50 -31.56
C LYS A 478 -4.89 7.07 -31.15
N ASN A 479 -4.01 6.22 -30.61
CA ASN A 479 -2.72 6.63 -30.04
C ASN A 479 -1.51 6.38 -30.95
N LYS A 480 -1.70 5.86 -32.17
CA LYS A 480 -0.67 5.87 -33.21
C LYS A 480 -0.40 7.33 -33.59
N ARG A 481 0.73 7.87 -33.11
CA ARG A 481 1.26 9.14 -33.62
C ARG A 481 1.54 8.98 -35.12
N PRO A 482 1.10 9.90 -35.99
CA PRO A 482 1.55 9.90 -37.37
C PRO A 482 3.08 10.02 -37.39
N ALA A 483 3.73 9.23 -38.24
CA ALA A 483 5.19 9.10 -38.32
C ALA A 483 5.94 10.43 -38.65
N SER A 484 5.22 11.52 -38.93
CA SER A 484 5.77 12.81 -39.33
C SER A 484 6.09 13.79 -38.19
N SER A 485 5.84 13.45 -36.92
CA SER A 485 6.12 14.35 -35.78
C SER A 485 7.24 13.87 -34.86
N ALA A 486 8.19 13.07 -35.36
CA ALA A 486 9.42 12.72 -34.65
C ALA A 486 10.44 13.85 -34.80
N GLY A 487 10.24 14.95 -34.06
CA GLY A 487 11.13 16.10 -34.20
C GLY A 487 10.88 17.30 -33.29
N LYS A 488 10.37 17.13 -32.07
CA LYS A 488 10.54 18.15 -31.01
C LYS A 488 10.69 17.45 -29.66
N THR A 489 11.90 17.50 -29.12
CA THR A 489 12.18 17.16 -27.72
C THR A 489 11.31 18.06 -26.83
N ALA A 490 10.36 17.46 -26.11
CA ALA A 490 9.66 18.16 -25.05
C ALA A 490 10.69 18.58 -24.00
N GLY A 491 10.90 19.89 -23.86
CA GLY A 491 11.88 20.44 -22.92
C GLY A 491 11.59 19.94 -21.50
N GLY A 492 12.60 19.32 -20.89
CA GLY A 492 12.53 18.88 -19.50
C GLY A 492 12.13 20.02 -18.57
N TYR A 493 11.33 19.71 -17.55
CA TYR A 493 10.89 20.65 -16.53
C TYR A 493 12.10 21.29 -15.84
N LYS A 494 12.31 22.60 -16.07
CA LYS A 494 13.30 23.40 -15.33
C LYS A 494 12.66 23.99 -14.07
N PRO A 495 13.16 23.65 -12.86
CA PRO A 495 12.63 24.20 -11.61
C PRO A 495 12.85 25.72 -11.51
N PRO A 496 12.04 26.43 -10.70
CA PRO A 496 11.94 27.91 -10.72
C PRO A 496 13.26 28.65 -10.49
N HIS A 497 14.20 28.06 -9.74
CA HIS A 497 15.50 28.67 -9.44
C HIS A 497 16.44 28.74 -10.65
N ALA A 498 16.26 27.91 -11.67
CA ALA A 498 17.10 27.89 -12.87
C ALA A 498 16.65 28.90 -13.96
N ARG A 499 15.58 29.67 -13.73
CA ARG A 499 15.06 30.65 -14.71
C ARG A 499 15.65 32.06 -14.58
N ARG A 500 16.49 32.33 -13.58
CA ARG A 500 17.07 33.67 -13.33
C ARG A 500 18.52 33.85 -13.83
N ALA A 501 19.12 32.83 -14.44
CA ALA A 501 20.52 32.90 -14.87
C ALA A 501 20.75 33.43 -16.30
N ASP A 502 19.72 33.47 -17.17
CA ASP A 502 19.90 33.80 -18.60
C ASP A 502 19.31 35.17 -19.02
N ALA A 503 19.02 36.06 -18.07
CA ALA A 503 18.45 37.39 -18.36
C ALA A 503 19.53 38.49 -18.48
N ASN A 504 20.73 38.17 -18.96
CA ASN A 504 21.75 39.17 -19.30
C ASN A 504 22.59 38.69 -20.49
N GLY A 505 22.21 39.14 -21.69
CA GLY A 505 23.03 39.02 -22.89
C GLY A 505 22.29 38.39 -24.07
N GLY A 506 21.79 39.23 -24.97
CA GLY A 506 21.30 38.77 -26.27
C GLY A 506 20.27 39.69 -26.90
N GLN A 507 20.74 40.73 -27.58
CA GLN A 507 19.96 41.55 -28.51
C GLN A 507 19.14 40.68 -29.47
N ARG A 508 17.83 40.94 -29.56
CA ARG A 508 17.02 40.61 -30.74
C ARG A 508 16.37 41.88 -31.24
N THR A 509 16.86 42.33 -32.39
CA THR A 509 16.23 43.32 -33.26
C THR A 509 14.95 42.75 -33.87
N VAL A 510 13.87 43.53 -33.84
CA VAL A 510 12.61 43.24 -34.54
C VAL A 510 12.33 44.42 -35.48
N PRO A 511 12.22 44.23 -36.81
CA PRO A 511 11.89 45.31 -37.73
C PRO A 511 10.38 45.62 -37.73
N GLY A 512 10.06 46.91 -37.56
CA GLY A 512 8.80 47.52 -37.95
C GLY A 512 7.63 47.34 -36.99
N VAL A 513 7.36 48.35 -36.15
CA VAL A 513 6.10 49.13 -36.07
C VAL A 513 6.33 50.24 -35.03
N THR A 514 5.96 51.46 -35.41
CA THR A 514 6.10 52.72 -34.67
C THR A 514 5.20 52.80 -33.43
N ALA A 515 5.72 53.48 -32.40
CA ALA A 515 5.03 53.79 -31.16
C ALA A 515 4.10 55.01 -31.27
N ASN A 516 2.99 54.93 -30.53
CA ASN A 516 2.39 55.92 -29.61
C ASN A 516 0.90 56.24 -29.86
N GLY A 517 0.09 56.04 -28.81
CA GLY A 517 -1.30 56.49 -28.72
C GLY A 517 -1.93 56.17 -27.36
N LYS A 518 -2.32 57.20 -26.61
CA LYS A 518 -2.77 57.25 -25.22
C LYS A 518 -4.19 56.64 -24.95
N GLN A 519 -4.39 56.29 -23.67
CA GLN A 519 -5.58 56.50 -22.79
C GLN A 519 -6.58 55.35 -22.47
N LYS A 520 -6.65 55.11 -21.14
CA LYS A 520 -7.78 54.84 -20.20
C LYS A 520 -8.74 53.64 -20.38
N ALA A 521 -8.60 52.73 -19.41
CA ALA A 521 -9.60 52.11 -18.52
C ALA A 521 -11.02 51.78 -19.05
N ALA A 522 -11.39 50.49 -19.02
CA ALA A 522 -12.61 49.97 -18.37
C ALA A 522 -12.59 48.43 -18.26
N VAL A 523 -13.35 47.94 -17.29
CA VAL A 523 -13.43 46.60 -16.73
C VAL A 523 -14.47 45.75 -17.47
N ALA A 524 -14.23 44.44 -17.65
CA ALA A 524 -15.28 43.42 -17.61
C ALA A 524 -14.69 42.02 -17.41
N ALA A 525 -15.13 41.36 -16.33
CA ALA A 525 -14.87 39.97 -16.03
C ALA A 525 -15.99 39.07 -16.58
N SER A 526 -15.67 37.80 -16.85
CA SER A 526 -16.65 36.71 -16.81
C SER A 526 -16.04 35.48 -16.13
N THR A 527 -16.74 35.08 -15.08
CA THR A 527 -16.50 34.11 -14.00
C THR A 527 -16.64 32.62 -14.42
N PRO A 528 -16.08 31.68 -13.62
CA PRO A 528 -16.64 30.35 -13.40
C PRO A 528 -17.45 30.29 -12.08
N PRO A 529 -18.40 29.33 -11.92
CA PRO A 529 -19.37 29.33 -10.82
C PRO A 529 -18.82 28.75 -9.52
N ALA A 530 -19.45 29.16 -8.42
CA ALA A 530 -18.99 29.10 -7.05
C ALA A 530 -19.56 27.95 -6.20
N SER A 531 -18.82 27.57 -5.16
CA SER A 531 -19.40 27.34 -3.81
C SER A 531 -18.36 27.62 -2.70
N ALA A 532 -18.52 28.80 -2.08
CA ALA A 532 -18.15 29.29 -0.74
C ALA A 532 -16.90 28.79 0.01
N ALA A 533 -15.87 29.66 0.16
CA ALA A 533 -15.26 30.09 1.44
C ALA A 533 -14.09 31.09 1.22
N SER A 534 -14.23 32.31 1.78
CA SER A 534 -13.24 33.39 2.07
C SER A 534 -11.92 33.48 1.28
N THR A 535 -11.88 34.42 0.32
CA THR A 535 -10.67 34.83 -0.42
C THR A 535 -9.80 35.79 0.40
N MET A 536 -8.80 35.26 1.10
CA MET A 536 -7.69 36.08 1.63
C MET A 536 -6.61 36.32 0.60
N SER A 537 -6.03 37.52 0.59
CA SER A 537 -4.90 37.84 -0.30
C SER A 537 -3.65 37.01 0.09
N PRO A 538 -2.73 36.71 -0.84
CA PRO A 538 -1.49 35.99 -0.54
C PRO A 538 -0.63 36.67 0.54
N GLU A 539 -0.67 38.00 0.60
CA GLU A 539 0.06 38.80 1.58
C GLU A 539 -0.55 38.66 2.98
N GLU A 540 -1.88 38.68 3.09
CA GLU A 540 -2.57 38.48 4.36
C GLU A 540 -2.41 37.05 4.90
N LYS A 541 -2.34 36.05 4.01
CA LYS A 541 -2.02 34.66 4.39
C LYS A 541 -0.61 34.54 4.97
N LYS A 542 0.36 35.24 4.36
CA LYS A 542 1.74 35.28 4.84
C LYS A 542 1.85 36.00 6.19
N LEU A 543 1.13 37.11 6.35
CA LEU A 543 1.02 37.84 7.61
C LEU A 543 0.45 36.96 8.73
N ARG A 544 -0.67 36.26 8.50
CA ARG A 544 -1.24 35.32 9.49
C ARG A 544 -0.29 34.18 9.84
N SER A 545 0.44 33.65 8.86
CA SER A 545 1.41 32.58 9.10
C SER A 545 2.57 33.05 9.99
N LEU A 546 3.06 34.27 9.80
CA LEU A 546 4.14 34.83 10.60
C LEU A 546 3.67 35.20 12.01
N LEU A 547 2.46 35.75 12.16
CA LEU A 547 1.86 36.01 13.48
C LEU A 547 1.61 34.73 14.28
N LYS A 548 1.25 33.63 13.61
CA LYS A 548 1.13 32.32 14.26
C LYS A 548 2.49 31.79 14.75
N LYS A 549 3.57 32.03 13.99
CA LYS A 549 4.94 31.69 14.40
C LYS A 549 5.37 32.53 15.61
N LEU A 550 5.10 33.84 15.60
CA LEU A 550 5.42 34.73 16.72
C LEU A 550 4.75 34.25 18.03
N ARG A 551 3.44 33.96 17.99
CA ARG A 551 2.71 33.40 19.16
C ARG A 551 3.29 32.07 19.65
N SER A 552 3.75 31.21 18.75
CA SER A 552 4.38 29.95 19.15
C SER A 552 5.73 30.15 19.83
N ILE A 553 6.47 31.21 19.46
CA ILE A 553 7.73 31.58 20.10
C ILE A 553 7.47 32.20 21.47
N GLU A 554 6.48 33.10 21.59
CA GLU A 554 6.06 33.69 22.87
C GLU A 554 5.63 32.61 23.87
N ALA A 555 4.86 31.60 23.43
CA ALA A 555 4.48 30.47 24.29
C ALA A 555 5.70 29.65 24.77
N LEU A 556 6.71 29.47 23.92
CA LEU A 556 7.96 28.78 24.32
C LEU A 556 8.78 29.62 25.30
N LYS A 557 8.85 30.95 25.10
CA LYS A 557 9.49 31.87 26.05
C LYS A 557 8.79 31.89 27.41
N GLN A 558 7.46 31.88 27.43
CA GLN A 558 6.70 31.82 28.68
C GLN A 558 7.01 30.54 29.45
N ARG A 559 7.03 29.39 28.77
CA ARG A 559 7.43 28.11 29.38
C ARG A 559 8.88 28.12 29.88
N GLN A 560 9.78 28.83 29.19
CA GLN A 560 11.15 29.04 29.64
C GLN A 560 11.22 29.84 30.95
N VAL A 561 10.38 30.88 31.09
CA VAL A 561 10.25 31.69 32.31
C VAL A 561 9.61 30.89 33.44
N ASP A 562 8.65 30.03 33.12
CA ASP A 562 7.97 29.15 34.08
C ASP A 562 8.87 27.99 34.58
N GLY A 563 10.10 27.87 34.04
CA GLY A 563 11.11 26.90 34.48
C GLY A 563 11.03 25.53 33.80
N ASP A 564 10.24 25.39 32.72
CA ASP A 564 10.18 24.15 31.95
C ASP A 564 11.51 23.88 31.24
N LYS A 565 11.95 22.61 31.22
CA LYS A 565 13.06 22.17 30.36
C LYS A 565 12.61 22.14 28.91
N LEU A 566 13.16 23.05 28.10
CA LEU A 566 12.96 23.09 26.65
C LEU A 566 13.99 22.23 25.93
N GLU A 567 13.56 21.56 24.85
CA GLU A 567 14.46 20.82 23.95
C GLU A 567 15.29 21.78 23.09
N ASP A 568 16.47 21.37 22.62
CA ASP A 568 17.36 22.21 21.79
C ASP A 568 16.67 22.76 20.53
N THR A 569 15.73 21.99 19.96
CA THR A 569 14.92 22.42 18.81
C THR A 569 13.91 23.53 19.16
N GLN A 570 13.48 23.61 20.41
CA GLN A 570 12.59 24.65 20.91
C GLN A 570 13.39 25.93 21.23
N LEU A 571 14.61 25.80 21.73
CA LEU A 571 15.55 26.92 21.92
C LEU A 571 15.92 27.55 20.57
N LEU A 572 16.27 26.75 19.57
CA LEU A 572 16.52 27.21 18.20
C LEU A 572 15.32 27.94 17.58
N LYS A 573 14.08 27.56 17.94
CA LYS A 573 12.88 28.29 17.49
C LYS A 573 12.76 29.66 18.14
N ILE A 574 13.11 29.79 19.42
CA ILE A 574 13.14 31.09 20.11
C ILE A 574 14.16 32.02 19.44
N GLU A 575 15.32 31.51 19.03
CA GLU A 575 16.35 32.28 18.32
C GLU A 575 15.90 32.83 16.95
N THR A 576 14.85 32.26 16.33
CA THR A 576 14.33 32.77 15.06
C THR A 576 13.44 34.01 15.19
N GLU A 577 13.11 34.45 16.41
CA GLU A 577 12.22 35.57 16.68
C GLU A 577 12.61 36.88 15.97
N PRO A 578 13.88 37.35 15.98
CA PRO A 578 14.23 38.61 15.35
C PRO A 578 13.95 38.62 13.85
N LYS A 579 14.14 37.46 13.20
CA LYS A 579 13.86 37.27 11.78
C LYS A 579 12.36 37.28 11.49
N VAL A 580 11.55 36.65 12.35
CA VAL A 580 10.08 36.66 12.22
C VAL A 580 9.53 38.09 12.39
N LEU A 581 10.06 38.87 13.33
CA LEU A 581 9.69 40.27 13.53
C LEU A 581 10.11 41.14 12.34
N GLN A 582 11.30 40.94 11.79
CA GLN A 582 11.76 41.65 10.59
C GLN A 582 10.86 41.35 9.37
N ASP A 583 10.49 40.08 9.17
CA ASP A 583 9.58 39.67 8.09
C ASP A 583 8.16 40.24 8.28
N LEU A 584 7.69 40.39 9.52
CA LEU A 584 6.42 41.03 9.85
C LEU A 584 6.45 42.54 9.56
N GLN A 585 7.52 43.24 9.95
CA GLN A 585 7.71 44.66 9.67
C GLN A 585 7.76 44.94 8.16
N ALA A 586 8.41 44.07 7.39
CA ALA A 586 8.45 44.15 5.92
C ALA A 586 7.05 44.01 5.27
N LEU A 587 6.09 43.41 5.98
CA LEU A 587 4.68 43.29 5.56
C LEU A 587 3.79 44.39 6.18
N GLY A 588 4.39 45.43 6.76
CA GLY A 588 3.67 46.57 7.32
C GLY A 588 3.06 46.32 8.71
N TRP A 589 3.37 45.19 9.36
CA TRP A 589 2.95 44.93 10.73
C TRP A 589 3.78 45.75 11.73
N ARG A 590 3.10 46.45 12.63
CA ARG A 590 3.72 47.14 13.77
C ARG A 590 3.17 46.52 15.04
N GLN A 591 4.06 46.27 15.99
CA GLN A 591 3.70 45.86 17.34
C GLN A 591 3.15 47.11 18.03
N GLU A 592 1.87 47.07 18.42
CA GLU A 592 1.27 48.12 19.27
C GLU A 592 1.84 48.09 20.68
#